data_AF-A0A534Q6N2-F1
#
_entry.id   AF-A0A534Q6N2-F1
#
_cell.length_a   1.000
_cell.length_b   1.000
_cell.length_c   1.000
_cell.angle_alpha   90.00
_cell.angle_beta   90.00
_cell.angle_gamma   90.00
#
_symmetry.space_group_name_H-M   'P 1'
#
loop_
_entity.id
_entity.type
_entity.pdbx_description
1 polymer ?
#
loop_
_entity_poly.entity_id
_entity_poly.type
_entity_poly.pdbx_seq_one_letter_code
_entity_poly.pdbx_strand_id
1 'polypeptide(L)'
;KAVEINALFYNALRLFDAWTGDRLARAAAERLRASFNARFVLQDRLYDVLDPDDAALRPNQLFAISLPHPVLDRSRWEPVLRTLRDELLTPFGLRTLGPREPGYQPRYEGDLRSRDRAYHQGTVWPWLIGPFIDAWTKVFPQHDPRPLLAPLEAYLRENGSVSEIFDAEPPHAPRGCVAQAWSVAEVLRLRR
;
A
#
# COMPACT_ATOMS: atom_id res chain seq x y z
N LYS A 1 4.32 -13.89 9.03
CA LYS A 1 2.90 -13.45 9.00
C LYS A 1 2.85 -12.04 8.42
N ALA A 2 2.41 -11.89 7.17
CA ALA A 2 2.42 -10.59 6.48
C ALA A 2 1.27 -9.67 6.92
N VAL A 3 1.54 -8.37 6.98
CA VAL A 3 0.62 -7.34 7.51
C VAL A 3 -0.66 -7.22 6.69
N GLU A 4 -0.55 -7.24 5.36
CA GLU A 4 -1.65 -7.12 4.42
C GLU A 4 -2.55 -8.36 4.42
N ILE A 5 -1.96 -9.56 4.54
CA ILE A 5 -2.73 -10.81 4.64
C ILE A 5 -3.59 -10.83 5.91
N ASN A 6 -3.05 -10.35 7.04
CA ASN A 6 -3.84 -10.26 8.28
C ASN A 6 -4.96 -9.22 8.16
N ALA A 7 -4.70 -8.07 7.51
CA ALA A 7 -5.72 -7.06 7.27
C ALA A 7 -6.85 -7.55 6.34
N LEU A 8 -6.49 -8.25 5.25
CA LEU A 8 -7.45 -8.88 4.34
C LEU A 8 -8.26 -9.97 5.04
N PHE A 9 -7.62 -10.82 5.83
CA PHE A 9 -8.31 -11.88 6.56
C PHE A 9 -9.26 -11.32 7.62
N TYR A 10 -8.89 -10.23 8.31
CA TYR A 10 -9.82 -9.50 9.18
C TYR A 10 -11.06 -9.04 8.41
N ASN A 11 -10.88 -8.44 7.23
CA ASN A 11 -12.01 -8.01 6.39
C ASN A 11 -12.88 -9.18 5.96
N ALA A 12 -12.29 -10.31 5.58
CA ALA A 12 -13.04 -11.52 5.23
C ALA A 12 -13.91 -12.01 6.40
N LEU A 13 -13.37 -12.03 7.63
CA LEU A 13 -14.14 -12.41 8.83
C LEU A 13 -15.28 -11.42 9.12
N ARG A 14 -15.03 -10.12 8.98
CA ARG A 14 -16.05 -9.08 9.19
C ARG A 14 -17.18 -9.16 8.17
N LEU A 15 -16.85 -9.39 6.89
CA LEU A 15 -17.83 -9.57 5.83
C LEU A 15 -18.63 -10.87 6.02
N PHE A 16 -17.96 -11.96 6.40
CA PHE A 16 -18.63 -13.23 6.66
C PHE A 16 -19.63 -13.13 7.82
N ASP A 17 -19.25 -12.50 8.93
CA ASP A 17 -20.16 -12.19 10.03
C ASP A 17 -21.32 -11.30 9.55
N ALA A 18 -21.04 -10.25 8.77
CA ALA A 18 -22.08 -9.35 8.27
C ALA A 18 -23.11 -10.05 7.37
N TRP A 19 -22.68 -11.03 6.57
CA TRP A 19 -23.56 -11.76 5.64
C TRP A 19 -24.31 -12.92 6.30
N THR A 20 -23.72 -13.58 7.29
CA THR A 20 -24.24 -14.85 7.84
C THR A 20 -24.72 -14.73 9.28
N GLY A 21 -24.27 -13.71 10.02
CA GLY A 21 -24.47 -13.59 11.47
C GLY A 21 -23.63 -14.56 12.30
N ASP A 22 -22.59 -15.18 11.72
CA ASP A 22 -21.76 -16.17 12.38
C ASP A 22 -20.96 -15.57 13.57
N ARG A 23 -21.31 -16.03 14.77
CA ARG A 23 -20.71 -15.57 16.03
C ARG A 23 -19.25 -16.00 16.20
N LEU A 24 -18.83 -17.11 15.61
CA LEU A 24 -17.44 -17.58 15.65
C LEU A 24 -16.55 -16.69 14.77
N ALA A 25 -17.04 -16.32 13.58
CA ALA A 25 -16.36 -15.38 12.70
C ALA A 25 -16.21 -14.00 13.37
N ARG A 26 -17.27 -13.51 14.02
CA ARG A 26 -17.20 -12.28 14.83
C ARG A 26 -16.14 -12.37 15.92
N ALA A 27 -16.18 -13.43 16.74
CA ALA A 27 -15.21 -13.62 17.81
C ALA A 27 -13.77 -13.76 17.28
N ALA A 28 -13.58 -14.42 16.14
CA ALA A 28 -12.29 -14.51 15.48
C ALA A 28 -11.80 -13.15 14.98
N ALA A 29 -12.67 -12.33 14.41
CA ALA A 29 -12.32 -10.97 13.97
C ALA A 29 -11.87 -10.10 15.14
N GLU A 30 -12.57 -10.14 16.29
CA GLU A 30 -12.19 -9.37 17.47
C GLU A 30 -10.83 -9.82 18.05
N ARG A 31 -10.60 -11.13 18.14
CA ARG A 31 -9.29 -11.68 18.55
C ARG A 31 -8.18 -11.28 17.59
N LEU A 32 -8.42 -11.35 16.29
CA LEU A 32 -7.45 -10.97 15.27
C LEU A 32 -7.11 -9.49 15.40
N ARG A 33 -8.12 -8.61 15.49
CA ARG A 33 -7.92 -7.16 15.65
C ARG A 33 -7.09 -6.84 16.89
N ALA A 34 -7.40 -7.46 18.03
CA ALA A 34 -6.62 -7.27 19.26
C ALA A 34 -5.16 -7.73 19.10
N SER A 35 -4.95 -8.93 18.55
CA SER A 35 -3.61 -9.49 18.30
C SER A 35 -2.81 -8.64 17.30
N PHE A 36 -3.45 -8.16 16.24
CA PHE A 36 -2.83 -7.33 15.22
C PHE A 36 -2.25 -6.05 15.84
N ASN A 37 -3.07 -5.33 16.62
CA ASN A 37 -2.64 -4.08 17.24
C ASN A 37 -1.59 -4.29 18.36
N ALA A 38 -1.57 -5.47 18.99
CA ALA A 38 -0.55 -5.82 19.97
C ALA A 38 0.81 -6.23 19.35
N ARG A 39 0.80 -6.77 18.13
CA ARG A 39 1.98 -7.42 17.54
C ARG A 39 2.61 -6.68 16.36
N PHE A 40 1.81 -6.03 15.51
CA PHE A 40 2.31 -5.37 14.30
C PHE A 40 2.71 -3.90 14.52
N VAL A 41 2.25 -3.26 15.60
CA VAL A 41 2.39 -1.81 15.78
C VAL A 41 3.78 -1.43 16.26
N LEU A 42 4.43 -0.52 15.51
CA LEU A 42 5.60 0.24 15.93
C LEU A 42 5.18 1.70 16.24
N GLN A 43 6.15 2.60 16.47
CA GLN A 43 5.85 3.99 16.83
C GLN A 43 5.10 4.74 15.72
N ASP A 44 5.60 4.69 14.50
CA ASP A 44 5.17 5.50 13.35
C ASP A 44 4.86 4.65 12.10
N ARG A 45 4.87 3.32 12.23
CA ARG A 45 4.69 2.34 11.16
C ARG A 45 4.24 0.99 11.73
N LEU A 46 4.10 -0.01 10.87
CA LEU A 46 3.89 -1.40 11.25
C LEU A 46 5.08 -2.27 10.81
N TYR A 47 5.28 -3.40 11.49
CA TYR A 47 6.06 -4.50 10.92
C TYR A 47 5.41 -4.95 9.60
N ASP A 48 6.22 -5.23 8.58
CA ASP A 48 5.74 -5.78 7.31
C ASP A 48 5.39 -7.26 7.45
N VAL A 49 6.27 -8.00 8.15
CA VAL A 49 6.13 -9.41 8.46
C VAL A 49 6.48 -9.65 9.93
N LEU A 50 5.76 -10.56 10.58
CA LEU A 50 6.14 -11.13 11.88
C LEU A 50 6.61 -12.58 11.72
N ASP A 51 7.48 -13.04 12.61
CA ASP A 51 8.00 -14.40 12.65
C ASP A 51 8.70 -14.84 11.31
N PRO A 52 9.91 -14.32 10.99
CA PRO A 52 10.68 -13.33 11.74
C PRO A 52 10.16 -11.90 11.55
N ASP A 53 10.44 -11.06 12.54
CA ASP A 53 9.95 -9.67 12.57
C ASP A 53 10.75 -8.81 11.59
N ASP A 54 10.07 -8.23 10.60
CA ASP A 54 10.62 -7.30 9.60
C ASP A 54 10.00 -5.90 9.80
N ALA A 55 10.82 -4.97 10.26
CA ALA A 55 10.44 -3.58 10.55
C ALA A 55 10.65 -2.63 9.36
N ALA A 56 11.05 -3.15 8.20
CA ALA A 56 11.33 -2.33 7.02
C ALA A 56 10.10 -1.50 6.61
N LEU A 57 10.32 -0.23 6.28
CA LEU A 57 9.25 0.62 5.79
C LEU A 57 8.76 0.17 4.41
N ARG A 58 7.60 -0.49 4.40
CA ARG A 58 6.97 -1.00 3.19
C ARG A 58 5.52 -0.51 3.07
N PRO A 59 4.97 -0.44 1.84
CA PRO A 59 3.62 0.10 1.62
C PRO A 59 2.50 -0.87 2.01
N ASN A 60 2.79 -2.15 2.28
CA ASN A 60 1.78 -3.17 2.62
C ASN A 60 0.94 -2.79 3.85
N GLN A 61 1.49 -2.01 4.78
CA GLN A 61 0.74 -1.49 5.92
C GLN A 61 -0.45 -0.58 5.53
N LEU A 62 -0.53 -0.09 4.29
CA LEU A 62 -1.72 0.60 3.76
C LEU A 62 -2.99 -0.22 3.95
N PHE A 63 -2.92 -1.53 3.75
CA PHE A 63 -4.08 -2.42 3.86
C PHE A 63 -4.66 -2.48 5.26
N ALA A 64 -3.88 -2.14 6.28
CA ALA A 64 -4.38 -2.06 7.65
C ALA A 64 -5.39 -0.90 7.84
N ILE A 65 -5.42 0.07 6.93
CA ILE A 65 -6.24 1.29 6.95
C ILE A 65 -7.21 1.37 5.76
N SER A 66 -6.75 1.04 4.55
CA SER A 66 -7.47 1.30 3.28
C SER A 66 -8.71 0.45 3.09
N LEU A 67 -8.75 -0.76 3.66
CA LEU A 67 -9.86 -1.72 3.49
C LEU A 67 -11.15 -1.30 4.20
N PRO A 68 -12.35 -1.73 3.74
CA PRO A 68 -13.64 -1.32 4.31
C PRO A 68 -13.76 -1.46 5.84
N HIS A 69 -13.14 -2.51 6.40
CA HIS A 69 -12.98 -2.71 7.84
C HIS A 69 -11.50 -2.59 8.22
N PRO A 70 -11.02 -1.39 8.62
CA PRO A 70 -9.64 -1.23 9.06
C PRO A 70 -9.34 -2.05 10.31
N VAL A 71 -8.28 -2.86 10.26
CA VAL A 71 -7.85 -3.66 11.42
C VAL A 71 -7.04 -2.83 12.41
N LEU A 72 -6.34 -1.80 11.93
CA LEU A 72 -5.51 -0.93 12.76
C LEU A 72 -6.37 -0.02 13.65
N ASP A 73 -5.94 0.23 14.88
CA ASP A 73 -6.56 1.18 15.78
C ASP A 73 -6.51 2.61 15.21
N ARG A 74 -7.64 3.33 15.29
CA ARG A 74 -7.82 4.67 14.69
C ARG A 74 -6.75 5.67 15.14
N SER A 75 -6.30 5.57 16.39
CA SER A 75 -5.25 6.42 16.97
C SER A 75 -3.89 6.28 16.29
N ARG A 76 -3.67 5.20 15.53
CA ARG A 76 -2.42 4.93 14.81
C ARG A 76 -2.46 5.29 13.33
N TRP A 77 -3.65 5.59 12.77
CA TRP A 77 -3.77 5.78 11.32
C TRP A 77 -2.97 6.97 10.82
N GLU A 78 -3.08 8.12 11.50
CA GLU A 78 -2.41 9.34 11.06
C GLU A 78 -0.88 9.24 11.10
N PRO A 79 -0.24 8.80 12.19
CA PRO A 79 1.21 8.59 12.20
C PRO A 79 1.70 7.66 11.09
N VAL A 80 1.07 6.49 10.94
CA VAL A 80 1.44 5.50 9.90
C VAL A 80 1.30 6.09 8.50
N LEU A 81 0.16 6.73 8.22
CA LEU A 81 -0.10 7.26 6.88
C LEU A 81 0.81 8.45 6.54
N ARG A 82 1.16 9.30 7.52
CA ARG A 82 2.14 10.38 7.33
C ARG A 82 3.51 9.83 6.97
N THR A 83 4.00 8.81 7.66
CA THR A 83 5.26 8.13 7.33
C THR A 83 5.24 7.58 5.91
N LEU A 84 4.15 6.90 5.52
CA LEU A 84 4.00 6.38 4.15
C LEU A 84 3.98 7.49 3.10
N ARG A 85 3.28 8.60 3.37
CA ARG A 85 3.26 9.77 2.48
C ARG A 85 4.66 10.36 2.33
N ASP A 86 5.34 10.59 3.45
CA ASP A 86 6.58 11.36 3.46
C ASP A 86 7.75 10.58 2.85
N GLU A 87 7.74 9.25 2.99
CA GLU A 87 8.88 8.40 2.59
C GLU A 87 8.63 7.61 1.29
N LEU A 88 7.40 7.13 1.07
CA LEU A 88 7.10 6.18 -0.01
C LEU A 88 6.33 6.79 -1.18
N LEU A 89 5.53 7.83 -0.95
CA LEU A 89 4.72 8.42 -2.02
C LEU A 89 5.60 9.11 -3.07
N THR A 90 5.24 8.91 -4.33
CA THR A 90 5.81 9.55 -5.51
C THR A 90 4.69 10.00 -6.43
N PRO A 91 4.97 10.78 -7.50
CA PRO A 91 3.94 11.15 -8.48
C PRO A 91 3.25 9.94 -9.14
N PHE A 92 3.94 8.80 -9.26
CA PHE A 92 3.45 7.63 -10.00
C PHE A 92 3.05 6.44 -9.11
N GLY A 93 2.86 6.64 -7.81
CA GLY A 93 2.51 5.57 -6.85
C GLY A 93 3.44 5.53 -5.65
N LEU A 94 3.56 4.37 -5.01
CA LEU A 94 4.40 4.20 -3.82
C LEU A 94 5.63 3.35 -4.10
N ARG A 95 6.77 3.75 -3.51
CA ARG A 95 7.98 2.92 -3.40
C ARG A 95 7.67 1.66 -2.61
N THR A 96 8.26 0.54 -3.03
CA THR A 96 8.13 -0.76 -2.36
C THR A 96 8.98 -0.90 -1.10
N LEU A 97 9.95 -0.01 -0.90
CA LEU A 97 10.82 0.04 0.27
C LEU A 97 11.23 1.50 0.56
N GLY A 98 11.34 1.86 1.84
CA GLY A 98 11.81 3.17 2.29
C GLY A 98 13.22 3.50 1.79
N PRO A 99 13.50 4.74 1.35
CA PRO A 99 14.83 5.11 0.83
C PRO A 99 15.99 4.95 1.82
N ARG A 100 15.68 4.95 3.13
CA ARG A 100 16.67 4.78 4.22
C ARG A 100 16.79 3.33 4.69
N GLU A 101 16.01 2.41 4.13
CA GLU A 101 16.02 1.02 4.54
C GLU A 101 17.19 0.25 3.87
N PRO A 102 17.79 -0.71 4.58
CA PRO A 102 18.80 -1.59 3.99
C PRO A 102 18.27 -2.31 2.73
N GLY A 103 19.05 -2.26 1.66
CA GLY A 103 18.71 -2.94 0.39
C GLY A 103 17.92 -2.10 -0.60
N TYR A 104 17.61 -0.83 -0.28
CA TYR A 104 16.96 0.09 -1.20
C TYR A 104 17.71 0.23 -2.54
N GLN A 105 16.97 0.12 -3.63
CA GLN A 105 17.43 0.17 -5.02
C GLN A 105 16.50 1.09 -5.82
N PRO A 106 16.95 2.32 -6.15
CA PRO A 106 16.08 3.33 -6.74
C PRO A 106 15.80 3.11 -8.23
N ARG A 107 16.57 2.25 -8.91
CA ARG A 107 16.50 2.05 -10.36
C ARG A 107 16.34 0.59 -10.71
N TYR A 108 15.42 0.30 -11.63
CA TYR A 108 15.22 -1.03 -12.19
C TYR A 108 16.02 -1.17 -13.48
N GLU A 109 17.33 -1.38 -13.36
CA GLU A 109 18.28 -1.43 -14.47
C GLU A 109 19.29 -2.59 -14.29
N GLY A 110 20.03 -2.89 -15.36
CA GLY A 110 21.06 -3.93 -15.35
C GLY A 110 20.56 -5.32 -15.77
N ASP A 111 21.32 -6.34 -15.37
CA ASP A 111 21.04 -7.75 -15.68
C ASP A 111 19.78 -8.25 -14.97
N LEU A 112 19.32 -9.46 -15.34
CA LEU A 112 18.12 -10.09 -14.73
C LEU A 112 18.22 -10.13 -13.21
N ARG A 113 19.39 -10.47 -12.67
CA ARG A 113 19.61 -10.54 -11.21
C ARG A 113 19.46 -9.17 -10.54
N SER A 114 19.99 -8.11 -11.14
CA SER A 114 19.86 -6.75 -10.60
C SER A 114 18.42 -6.26 -10.65
N ARG A 115 17.73 -6.54 -11.75
CA ARG A 115 16.30 -6.24 -11.90
C ARG A 115 15.43 -6.98 -10.89
N ASP A 116 15.63 -8.28 -10.71
CA ASP A 116 14.88 -9.09 -9.75
C ASP A 116 15.09 -8.59 -8.31
N ARG A 117 16.32 -8.16 -7.98
CA ARG A 117 16.60 -7.57 -6.66
C ARG A 117 15.92 -6.21 -6.48
N ALA A 118 15.84 -5.37 -7.52
CA ALA A 118 15.23 -4.05 -7.42
C ALA A 118 13.69 -4.08 -7.39
N TYR A 119 13.07 -5.11 -7.99
CA TYR A 119 11.62 -5.20 -8.27
C TYR A 119 10.70 -4.96 -7.07
N HIS A 120 11.15 -5.30 -5.85
CA HIS A 120 10.44 -5.03 -4.59
C HIS A 120 11.31 -4.34 -3.52
N GLN A 121 12.37 -3.65 -3.95
CA GLN A 121 13.32 -3.00 -3.06
C GLN A 121 13.47 -1.51 -3.35
N GLY A 122 12.42 -0.84 -3.80
CA GLY A 122 12.42 0.61 -3.96
C GLY A 122 11.66 1.11 -5.17
N THR A 123 11.50 0.27 -6.20
CA THR A 123 10.64 0.56 -7.37
C THR A 123 9.26 1.04 -6.95
N VAL A 124 8.71 1.92 -7.77
CA VAL A 124 7.39 2.51 -7.57
C VAL A 124 6.33 1.67 -8.25
N TRP A 125 5.28 1.33 -7.53
CA TRP A 125 4.14 0.57 -8.04
C TRP A 125 2.90 1.48 -8.09
N PRO A 126 2.35 1.76 -9.29
CA PRO A 126 1.25 2.72 -9.43
C PRO A 126 -0.05 2.34 -8.77
N TRP A 127 -0.44 1.06 -8.83
CA TRP A 127 -1.70 0.62 -8.24
C TRP A 127 -1.81 0.89 -6.73
N LEU A 128 -0.69 1.00 -6.02
CA LEU A 128 -0.68 1.34 -4.60
C LEU A 128 -1.23 2.75 -4.32
N ILE A 129 -1.33 3.63 -5.33
CA ILE A 129 -1.99 4.93 -5.19
C ILE A 129 -3.45 4.79 -4.73
N GLY A 130 -4.12 3.71 -5.14
CA GLY A 130 -5.50 3.45 -4.80
C GLY A 130 -5.72 3.20 -3.30
N PRO A 131 -5.11 2.15 -2.73
CA PRO A 131 -5.12 1.94 -1.29
C PRO A 131 -4.60 3.14 -0.50
N PHE A 132 -3.62 3.88 -1.03
CA PHE A 132 -3.15 5.12 -0.40
C PHE A 132 -4.24 6.19 -0.33
N ILE A 133 -4.95 6.47 -1.43
CA ILE A 133 -6.03 7.46 -1.46
C ILE A 133 -7.22 7.03 -0.61
N ASP A 134 -7.56 5.73 -0.57
CA ASP A 134 -8.61 5.22 0.31
C ASP A 134 -8.24 5.43 1.79
N ALA A 135 -6.99 5.17 2.16
CA ALA A 135 -6.48 5.45 3.51
C ALA A 135 -6.43 6.96 3.79
N TRP A 136 -5.98 7.77 2.83
CA TRP A 136 -5.93 9.23 2.92
C TRP A 136 -7.29 9.85 3.19
N THR A 137 -8.29 9.46 2.42
CA THR A 137 -9.67 9.98 2.57
C THR A 137 -10.25 9.62 3.93
N LYS A 138 -9.91 8.45 4.49
CA LYS A 138 -10.33 8.07 5.84
C LYS A 138 -9.64 8.88 6.93
N VAL A 139 -8.34 9.13 6.77
CA VAL A 139 -7.56 9.85 7.79
C VAL A 139 -7.82 11.35 7.75
N PHE A 140 -7.94 11.90 6.54
CA PHE A 140 -8.03 13.33 6.25
C PHE A 140 -9.25 13.66 5.39
N PRO A 141 -10.49 13.41 5.87
CA PRO A 141 -11.71 13.50 5.06
C PRO A 141 -12.01 14.89 4.48
N GLN A 142 -11.40 15.94 5.03
CA GLN A 142 -11.51 17.32 4.58
C GLN A 142 -10.49 17.70 3.48
N HIS A 143 -9.55 16.83 3.15
CA HIS A 143 -8.52 17.08 2.15
C HIS A 143 -8.89 16.42 0.82
N ASP A 144 -8.80 17.19 -0.26
CA ASP A 144 -9.04 16.70 -1.61
C ASP A 144 -7.91 15.76 -2.07
N PRO A 145 -8.18 14.48 -2.38
CA PRO A 145 -7.16 13.54 -2.85
C PRO A 145 -6.84 13.68 -4.35
N ARG A 146 -7.62 14.41 -5.14
CA ARG A 146 -7.44 14.51 -6.61
C ARG A 146 -6.03 14.92 -7.03
N PRO A 147 -5.33 15.86 -6.35
CA PRO A 147 -3.95 16.20 -6.68
C PRO A 147 -2.96 15.02 -6.58
N LEU A 148 -3.25 14.02 -5.74
CA LEU A 148 -2.41 12.81 -5.60
C LEU A 148 -2.54 11.89 -6.82
N LEU A 149 -3.69 11.90 -7.49
CA LEU A 149 -3.98 11.05 -8.65
C LEU A 149 -3.57 11.70 -9.97
N ALA A 150 -3.61 13.03 -10.03
CA ALA A 150 -3.43 13.83 -11.25
C ALA A 150 -2.23 13.43 -12.13
N PRO A 151 -1.02 13.11 -11.61
CA PRO A 151 0.10 12.70 -12.45
C PRO A 151 -0.14 11.38 -13.18
N LEU A 152 -0.74 10.39 -12.51
CA LEU A 152 -1.10 9.11 -13.14
C LEU A 152 -2.23 9.26 -14.14
N GLU A 153 -3.16 10.21 -13.92
CA GLU A 153 -4.20 10.49 -14.90
C GLU A 153 -3.66 11.10 -16.18
N ALA A 154 -2.72 12.04 -16.04
CA ALA A 154 -2.00 12.64 -17.17
C ALA A 154 -1.23 11.56 -17.93
N TYR A 155 -0.46 10.73 -17.21
CA TYR A 155 0.28 9.61 -17.80
C TYR A 155 -0.63 8.66 -18.58
N LEU A 156 -1.77 8.25 -17.99
CA LEU A 156 -2.74 7.38 -18.66
C LEU A 156 -3.34 8.04 -19.91
N ARG A 157 -3.61 9.35 -19.88
CA ARG A 157 -4.15 10.09 -21.04
C ARG A 157 -3.13 10.17 -22.17
N GLU A 158 -1.87 10.39 -21.85
CA GLU A 158 -0.77 10.54 -22.83
C GLU A 158 -0.35 9.20 -23.44
N ASN A 159 -0.29 8.14 -22.63
CA ASN A 159 0.28 6.85 -23.04
C ASN A 159 -0.77 5.77 -23.35
N GLY A 160 -2.05 6.03 -23.05
CA GLY A 160 -3.16 5.08 -23.23
C GLY A 160 -3.18 3.92 -22.23
N SER A 161 -2.15 3.78 -21.39
CA SER A 161 -2.06 2.79 -20.31
C SER A 161 -1.19 3.29 -19.17
N VAL A 162 -1.08 2.49 -18.10
CA VAL A 162 -0.15 2.72 -16.98
C VAL A 162 0.84 1.58 -16.93
N SER A 163 2.12 1.90 -16.83
CA SER A 163 3.19 0.91 -16.75
C SER A 163 3.17 0.17 -15.40
N GLU A 164 3.79 -1.00 -15.38
CA GLU A 164 3.82 -1.89 -14.22
C GLU A 164 4.52 -1.25 -13.03
N ILE A 165 5.70 -0.69 -13.29
CA ILE A 165 6.56 -0.07 -12.29
C ILE A 165 7.23 1.17 -12.86
N PHE A 166 7.70 2.02 -11.97
CA PHE A 166 8.49 3.21 -12.28
C PHE A 166 9.77 3.19 -11.44
N ASP A 167 10.84 3.81 -11.94
CA ASP A 167 12.01 4.09 -11.11
C ASP A 167 11.61 4.97 -9.91
N ALA A 168 12.28 4.75 -8.79
CA ALA A 168 11.92 5.34 -7.51
C ALA A 168 12.30 6.82 -7.35
N GLU A 169 13.18 7.30 -8.23
CA GLU A 169 13.70 8.67 -8.23
C GLU A 169 13.48 9.36 -9.57
N PRO A 170 13.44 10.71 -9.59
CA PRO A 170 13.34 11.48 -10.82
C PRO A 170 14.38 11.05 -11.88
N PRO A 171 13.98 10.95 -13.15
CA PRO A 171 12.69 11.39 -13.71
C PRO A 171 11.54 10.38 -13.58
N HIS A 172 11.67 9.32 -12.76
CA HIS A 172 10.71 8.22 -12.64
C HIS A 172 10.43 7.56 -13.98
N ALA A 173 11.46 7.00 -14.61
CA ALA A 173 11.27 6.33 -15.90
C ALA A 173 10.31 5.13 -15.76
N PRO A 174 9.38 4.91 -16.71
CA PRO A 174 8.53 3.74 -16.71
C PRO A 174 9.34 2.48 -17.02
N ARG A 175 9.01 1.38 -16.34
CA ARG A 175 9.72 0.10 -16.38
C ARG A 175 8.71 -1.06 -16.39
N GLY A 176 9.22 -2.28 -16.61
CA GLY A 176 8.41 -3.48 -16.61
C GLY A 176 7.41 -3.53 -17.77
N CYS A 177 6.27 -4.18 -17.55
CA CYS A 177 5.19 -4.23 -18.54
C CYS A 177 4.64 -2.82 -18.84
N VAL A 178 4.49 -2.47 -20.12
CA VAL A 178 4.01 -1.14 -20.55
C VAL A 178 2.55 -0.89 -20.17
N ALA A 179 1.74 -1.95 -20.13
CA ALA A 179 0.31 -1.88 -19.86
C ALA A 179 -0.08 -2.85 -18.75
N GLN A 180 -0.29 -2.32 -17.56
CA GLN A 180 -0.56 -3.11 -16.37
C GLN A 180 -2.02 -2.90 -15.91
N ALA A 181 -2.76 -4.01 -15.80
CA ALA A 181 -4.19 -4.01 -15.50
C ALA A 181 -4.57 -3.46 -14.12
N TRP A 182 -3.91 -3.84 -13.02
CA TRP A 182 -4.22 -3.33 -11.68
C TRP A 182 -3.93 -1.83 -11.54
N SER A 183 -2.91 -1.31 -12.23
CA SER A 183 -2.53 0.09 -12.18
C SER A 183 -3.56 0.94 -12.91
N VAL A 184 -3.98 0.50 -14.11
CA VAL A 184 -5.08 1.14 -14.84
C VAL A 184 -6.40 1.06 -14.05
N ALA A 185 -6.71 -0.10 -13.46
CA ALA A 185 -7.94 -0.30 -12.70
C ALA A 185 -8.05 0.67 -11.51
N GLU A 186 -6.98 0.87 -10.74
CA GLU A 186 -7.00 1.78 -9.59
C GLU A 186 -7.15 3.24 -10.00
N VAL A 187 -6.52 3.68 -11.10
CA VAL A 187 -6.73 5.02 -11.65
C VAL A 187 -8.19 5.21 -12.08
N LEU A 188 -8.80 4.23 -12.75
CA LEU A 188 -10.19 4.31 -13.18
C LEU A 188 -11.19 4.21 -12.01
N ARG A 189 -10.86 3.46 -10.95
CA ARG A 189 -11.69 3.33 -9.75
C ARG A 189 -11.82 4.66 -9.02
N LEU A 190 -10.72 5.39 -8.89
CA LEU A 190 -10.64 6.65 -8.15
C LEU A 190 -11.18 7.87 -8.92
N ARG A 191 -11.44 7.72 -10.22
CA ARG A 191 -12.09 8.75 -11.06
C ARG A 191 -13.61 8.86 -10.86
N ARG A 192 -14.22 7.84 -10.26
CA ARG A 192 -15.67 7.74 -10.06
C ARG A 192 -16.09 8.54 -8.84
#